data_AF-A0A349PUC8-F1
#
_entry.id   AF-A0A349PUC8-F1
#
_cell.length_a   1.000
_cell.length_b   1.000
_cell.length_c   1.000
_cell.angle_alpha   90.00
_cell.angle_beta   90.00
_cell.angle_gamma   90.00
#
_symmetry.space_group_name_H-M   'P 1'
#
loop_
_entity.id
_entity.type
_entity.pdbx_description
1 polymer ?
#
loop_
_entity_poly.entity_id
_entity_poly.type
_entity_poly.pdbx_seq_one_letter_code
_entity_poly.pdbx_strand_id
1 'polypeptide(L)'
;MKLSERIYERAKALWPRYLTHPFVMEMADGTLPKEKFRYYMVQDYLYLRDYVKIFAAILQKTDDFEQIRFLSGEMANTIDETFRTHLPYMKRLGVTEEEIADARPHIDNSAYSHYMLCEAQAGDVLTGLVTLLNCSWSYAYIAEQMVERYPSALHDENYGAWFAG
;
A
#
# COMPACT_ATOMS: atom_id res chain seq x y z
N MET A 1 -22.52 2.12 -16.59
CA MET A 1 -21.54 1.36 -15.80
C MET A 1 -20.20 2.05 -15.92
N LYS A 2 -19.64 2.53 -14.80
CA LYS A 2 -18.35 3.21 -14.72
C LYS A 2 -17.22 2.20 -14.95
N LEU A 3 -16.04 2.67 -15.36
CA LEU A 3 -14.86 1.80 -15.52
C LEU A 3 -14.46 1.15 -14.18
N SER A 4 -14.50 1.91 -13.08
CA SER A 4 -14.21 1.41 -11.73
C SER A 4 -15.10 0.25 -11.32
N GLU A 5 -16.40 0.31 -11.63
CA GLU A 5 -17.36 -0.78 -11.38
C GLU A 5 -16.95 -2.05 -12.15
N ARG A 6 -16.53 -1.92 -13.41
CA ARG A 6 -16.07 -3.06 -14.21
C ARG A 6 -14.81 -3.70 -13.64
N ILE A 7 -13.85 -2.88 -13.20
CA ILE A 7 -12.60 -3.36 -12.59
C ILE A 7 -12.92 -4.07 -11.27
N TYR A 8 -13.75 -3.47 -10.43
CA TYR A 8 -14.20 -4.07 -9.17
C TYR A 8 -14.86 -5.43 -9.38
N GLU A 9 -15.78 -5.55 -10.34
CA GLU A 9 -16.46 -6.81 -10.65
C GLU A 9 -15.49 -7.94 -11.04
N ARG A 10 -14.32 -7.61 -11.59
CA ARG A 10 -13.26 -8.58 -11.92
C ARG A 10 -12.37 -8.90 -10.72
N ALA A 11 -12.12 -7.93 -9.86
CA ALA A 11 -11.24 -8.07 -8.69
C ALA A 11 -11.94 -8.67 -7.47
N LYS A 12 -13.25 -8.48 -7.32
CA LYS A 12 -14.02 -8.84 -6.12
C LYS A 12 -14.01 -10.33 -5.77
N ALA A 13 -13.72 -11.21 -6.74
CA ALA A 13 -13.56 -12.64 -6.46
C ALA A 13 -12.28 -12.95 -5.68
N LEU A 14 -11.26 -12.08 -5.75
CA LEU A 14 -9.99 -12.24 -5.06
C LEU A 14 -10.02 -11.62 -3.65
N TRP A 15 -10.69 -10.49 -3.49
CA TRP A 15 -10.63 -9.69 -2.26
C TRP A 15 -11.07 -10.40 -0.97
N PRO A 16 -12.09 -11.28 -0.95
CA PRO A 16 -12.43 -12.05 0.24
C PRO A 16 -11.28 -12.90 0.78
N ARG A 17 -10.30 -13.26 -0.07
CA ARG A 17 -9.11 -14.00 0.35
C ARG A 17 -8.15 -13.16 1.18
N TYR A 18 -8.14 -11.84 1.00
CA TYR A 18 -7.35 -10.94 1.85
C TYR A 18 -7.82 -11.00 3.30
N LEU A 19 -9.14 -10.99 3.48
CA LEU A 19 -9.81 -11.00 4.79
C LEU A 19 -9.72 -12.34 5.54
N THR A 20 -9.12 -13.35 4.91
CA THR A 20 -8.91 -14.68 5.52
C THR A 20 -7.44 -15.07 5.51
N HIS A 21 -6.56 -14.18 5.04
CA HIS A 21 -5.13 -14.42 5.05
C HIS A 21 -4.61 -14.41 6.49
N PRO A 22 -3.80 -15.41 6.92
CA PRO A 22 -3.34 -15.50 8.31
C PRO A 22 -2.68 -14.23 8.82
N PHE A 23 -1.91 -13.52 7.98
CA PHE A 23 -1.29 -12.26 8.38
C PHE A 23 -2.32 -11.19 8.83
N VAL A 24 -3.39 -11.01 8.07
CA VAL A 24 -4.42 -9.98 8.37
C VAL A 24 -5.28 -10.40 9.57
N MET A 25 -5.61 -11.69 9.65
CA MET A 25 -6.35 -12.26 10.78
C MET A 25 -5.55 -12.17 12.09
N GLU A 26 -4.29 -12.62 12.08
CA GLU A 26 -3.40 -12.56 13.24
C GLU A 26 -3.15 -11.11 13.68
N MET A 27 -3.11 -10.13 12.77
CA MET A 27 -3.05 -8.72 13.12
C MET A 27 -4.32 -8.23 13.81
N ALA A 28 -5.49 -8.55 13.26
CA ALA A 28 -6.77 -8.14 13.83
C ALA A 28 -7.02 -8.77 15.21
N ASP A 29 -6.55 -10.00 15.41
CA ASP A 29 -6.60 -10.73 16.68
C ASP A 29 -5.50 -10.31 17.67
N GLY A 30 -4.52 -9.49 17.26
CA GLY A 30 -3.38 -9.08 18.10
C GLY A 30 -2.33 -10.18 18.33
N THR A 31 -2.42 -11.29 17.60
CA THR A 31 -1.58 -12.49 17.80
C THR A 31 -0.40 -12.60 16.85
N LEU A 32 -0.34 -11.75 15.80
CA LEU A 32 0.76 -11.77 14.83
C LEU A 32 2.10 -11.62 15.57
N PRO A 33 3.12 -12.45 15.29
CA PRO A 33 4.46 -12.24 15.82
C PRO A 33 5.04 -10.89 15.35
N LYS A 34 5.54 -10.08 16.29
CA LYS A 34 6.08 -8.74 16.02
C LYS A 34 7.13 -8.72 14.91
N GLU A 35 7.99 -9.74 14.82
CA GLU A 35 9.00 -9.84 13.77
C GLU A 35 8.41 -9.97 12.36
N LYS A 36 7.26 -10.65 12.20
CA LYS A 36 6.57 -10.69 10.90
C LYS A 36 6.05 -9.31 10.51
N PHE A 37 5.53 -8.56 11.48
CA PHE A 37 5.04 -7.20 11.23
C PHE A 37 6.19 -6.23 10.95
N ARG A 38 7.29 -6.31 11.70
CA ARG A 38 8.53 -5.57 11.42
C ARG A 38 9.02 -5.81 9.99
N TYR A 39 9.09 -7.08 9.57
CA TYR A 39 9.47 -7.45 8.21
C TYR A 39 8.52 -6.86 7.17
N TYR A 40 7.21 -6.97 7.38
CA TYR A 40 6.19 -6.35 6.52
C TYR A 40 6.42 -4.84 6.39
N MET A 41 6.60 -4.11 7.49
CA MET A 41 6.76 -2.65 7.46
C MET A 41 8.01 -2.22 6.68
N VAL A 42 9.12 -2.96 6.82
CA VAL A 42 10.35 -2.70 6.04
C VAL A 42 10.11 -2.97 4.55
N GLN A 43 9.43 -4.06 4.20
CA GLN A 43 9.09 -4.36 2.81
C GLN A 43 8.13 -3.31 2.23
N ASP A 44 7.15 -2.87 3.00
CA ASP A 44 6.18 -1.84 2.62
C ASP A 44 6.88 -0.48 2.42
N TYR A 45 7.87 -0.13 3.24
CA TYR A 45 8.71 1.05 3.02
C TYR A 45 9.43 1.01 1.66
N LEU A 46 10.01 -0.16 1.30
CA LEU A 46 10.66 -0.34 0.01
C LEU A 46 9.66 -0.27 -1.16
N TYR A 47 8.45 -0.81 -0.96
CA TYR A 47 7.35 -0.73 -1.91
C TYR A 47 6.91 0.72 -2.13
N LEU A 48 6.66 1.49 -1.07
CA LEU A 48 6.26 2.91 -1.14
C LEU A 48 7.28 3.76 -1.90
N ARG A 49 8.58 3.48 -1.73
CA ARG A 49 9.63 4.13 -2.49
C ARG A 49 9.51 3.87 -4.01
N ASP A 50 9.14 2.66 -4.42
CA ASP A 50 8.88 2.36 -5.82
C ASP A 50 7.51 2.89 -6.29
N TYR A 51 6.51 2.93 -5.40
CA TYR A 51 5.20 3.52 -5.63
C TYR A 51 5.29 4.99 -6.03
N VAL A 52 6.15 5.77 -5.34
CA VAL A 52 6.47 7.16 -5.70
C VAL A 52 7.06 7.28 -7.12
N LYS A 53 7.90 6.32 -7.54
CA LYS A 53 8.46 6.33 -8.91
C LYS A 53 7.40 6.03 -9.96
N ILE A 54 6.38 5.23 -9.63
CA ILE A 54 5.26 4.96 -10.53
C ILE A 54 4.46 6.24 -10.76
N PHE A 55 4.17 7.03 -9.72
CA PHE A 55 3.58 8.38 -9.92
C PHE A 55 4.40 9.24 -10.87
N ALA A 56 5.73 9.28 -10.69
CA ALA A 56 6.61 10.05 -11.58
C ALA A 56 6.56 9.56 -13.03
N ALA A 57 6.44 8.24 -13.27
CA ALA A 57 6.29 7.68 -14.62
C ALA A 57 4.97 8.11 -15.29
N ILE A 58 3.89 8.23 -14.52
CA ILE A 58 2.58 8.71 -15.01
C ILE A 58 2.62 10.22 -15.28
N LEU A 59 3.25 10.98 -14.38
CA LEU A 59 3.37 12.43 -14.49
C LEU A 59 4.02 12.85 -15.81
N GLN A 60 5.04 12.13 -16.27
CA GLN A 60 5.72 12.37 -17.55
C GLN A 60 4.82 12.25 -18.78
N LYS A 61 3.67 11.59 -18.65
CA LYS A 61 2.71 11.32 -19.75
C LYS A 61 1.50 12.24 -19.71
N THR A 62 1.47 13.17 -18.76
CA THR A 62 0.31 14.00 -18.48
C THR A 62 0.51 15.40 -19.08
N ASP A 63 -0.42 15.85 -19.94
CA ASP A 63 -0.38 17.19 -20.56
C ASP A 63 -1.36 18.19 -19.94
N ASP A 64 -2.19 17.75 -18.97
CA ASP A 64 -3.20 18.57 -18.31
C ASP A 64 -2.74 19.01 -16.91
N PHE A 65 -2.78 20.32 -16.64
CA PHE A 65 -2.33 20.87 -15.36
C PHE A 65 -3.14 20.39 -14.16
N GLU A 66 -4.44 20.09 -14.32
CA GLU A 66 -5.23 19.56 -13.22
C GLU A 66 -4.78 18.13 -12.86
N GLN A 67 -4.56 17.28 -13.86
CA GLN A 67 -3.99 15.95 -13.66
C GLN A 67 -2.57 15.99 -13.08
N ILE A 68 -1.71 16.89 -13.58
CA ILE A 68 -0.35 17.09 -13.03
C ILE A 68 -0.44 17.48 -11.55
N ARG A 69 -1.31 18.44 -11.20
CA ARG A 69 -1.52 18.87 -9.82
C ARG A 69 -2.01 17.73 -8.94
N PHE A 70 -2.98 16.94 -9.40
CA PHE A 70 -3.49 15.78 -8.68
C PHE A 70 -2.40 14.74 -8.42
N LEU A 71 -1.71 14.27 -9.47
CA LEU A 71 -0.66 13.26 -9.35
C LEU A 71 0.51 13.73 -8.48
N SER A 72 0.91 15.00 -8.60
CA SER A 72 1.95 15.58 -7.76
C SER A 72 1.53 15.64 -6.29
N GLY A 73 0.26 15.96 -6.04
CA GLY A 73 -0.34 15.95 -4.70
C GLY A 73 -0.33 14.56 -4.07
N GLU A 74 -0.79 13.54 -4.80
CA GLU A 74 -0.81 12.15 -4.31
C GLU A 74 0.61 11.60 -4.08
N MET A 75 1.55 11.93 -4.96
CA MET A 75 2.96 11.59 -4.79
C MET A 75 3.54 12.24 -3.53
N ALA A 76 3.27 13.53 -3.29
CA ALA A 76 3.71 14.24 -2.09
C ALA A 76 3.06 13.66 -0.82
N ASN A 77 1.75 13.39 -0.86
CA ASN A 77 1.03 12.76 0.25
C ASN A 77 1.65 11.41 0.64
N THR A 78 2.02 10.58 -0.34
CA THR A 78 2.68 9.28 -0.10
C THR A 78 4.04 9.46 0.61
N ILE A 79 4.83 10.45 0.17
CA ILE A 79 6.13 10.77 0.80
C ILE A 79 5.91 11.27 2.22
N ASP A 80 5.00 12.22 2.40
CA ASP A 80 4.72 12.83 3.71
C ASP A 80 4.16 11.83 4.70
N GLU A 81 3.27 10.94 4.28
CA GLU A 81 2.79 9.81 5.09
C GLU A 81 3.93 8.88 5.50
N THR A 82 4.87 8.58 4.59
CA THR A 82 6.03 7.75 4.90
C THR A 82 6.85 8.34 6.06
N PHE A 83 7.07 9.66 6.06
CA PHE A 83 7.80 10.35 7.13
C PHE A 83 6.98 10.58 8.40
N ARG A 84 5.68 10.85 8.26
CA ARG A 84 4.79 11.20 9.38
C ARG A 84 4.28 9.97 10.15
N THR A 85 4.05 8.87 9.45
CA THR A 85 3.41 7.67 10.00
C THR A 85 4.34 6.46 9.91
N HIS A 86 4.80 6.10 8.70
CA HIS A 86 5.45 4.81 8.46
C HIS A 86 6.79 4.67 9.20
N LEU A 87 7.69 5.65 9.06
CA LEU A 87 9.00 5.67 9.72
C LEU A 87 8.88 5.73 11.27
N PRO A 88 8.06 6.63 11.85
CA PRO A 88 7.82 6.62 13.30
C PRO A 88 7.25 5.29 13.80
N TYR A 89 6.38 4.64 13.03
CA TYR A 89 5.81 3.35 13.40
C TYR A 89 6.87 2.23 13.39
N MET A 90 7.67 2.15 12.34
CA MET A 90 8.83 1.26 12.27
C MET A 90 9.77 1.46 13.47
N LYS A 91 10.05 2.72 13.84
CA LYS A 91 10.87 3.04 15.02
C LYS A 91 10.25 2.53 16.33
N ARG A 92 8.93 2.65 16.52
CA ARG A 92 8.22 2.09 17.71
C ARG A 92 8.31 0.58 17.78
N LEU A 93 8.31 -0.09 16.63
CA LEU A 93 8.52 -1.53 16.53
C LEU A 93 9.99 -1.92 16.74
N GLY A 94 10.90 -0.94 16.85
CA GLY A 94 12.33 -1.10 17.08
C GLY A 94 13.16 -1.28 15.80
N VAL A 95 12.62 -0.95 14.62
CA VAL A 95 13.35 -1.08 13.35
C VAL A 95 14.38 0.05 13.28
N THR A 96 15.63 -0.29 12.98
CA THR A 96 16.73 0.68 12.91
C THR A 96 16.90 1.27 11.52
N GLU A 97 17.58 2.42 11.44
CA GLU A 97 17.94 3.02 10.15
C GLU A 97 18.91 2.14 9.34
N GLU A 98 19.79 1.41 10.03
CA GLU A 98 20.70 0.42 9.41
C GLU A 98 19.92 -0.74 8.79
N GLU A 99 18.93 -1.29 9.51
CA GLU A 99 18.03 -2.32 8.98
C GLU A 99 17.32 -1.85 7.71
N ILE A 100 16.84 -0.59 7.67
CA ILE A 100 16.19 -0.01 6.49
C ILE A 100 17.17 0.19 5.33
N ALA A 101 18.39 0.66 5.62
CA ALA A 101 19.42 0.91 4.61
C ALA A 101 19.91 -0.39 3.95
N ASP A 102 20.05 -1.46 4.73
CA ASP A 102 20.52 -2.77 4.26
C ASP A 102 19.41 -3.64 3.68
N ALA A 103 18.14 -3.30 3.95
CA ALA A 103 17.00 -4.04 3.43
C ALA A 103 17.03 -4.16 1.90
N ARG A 104 16.55 -5.32 1.43
CA ARG A 104 16.33 -5.61 0.02
C ARG A 104 14.89 -6.06 -0.19
N PRO A 105 14.27 -5.68 -1.32
CA PRO A 105 12.91 -6.09 -1.59
C PRO A 105 12.87 -7.62 -1.75
N HIS A 106 11.84 -8.24 -1.17
CA HIS A 106 11.50 -9.62 -1.45
C HIS A 106 11.13 -9.78 -2.93
N ILE A 107 11.27 -10.99 -3.48
CA ILE A 107 10.97 -11.25 -4.89
C ILE A 107 9.52 -10.88 -5.25
N ASP A 108 8.56 -11.13 -4.36
CA ASP A 108 7.16 -10.78 -4.58
C ASP A 108 6.95 -9.26 -4.61
N ASN A 109 7.66 -8.53 -3.75
CA ASN A 109 7.62 -7.06 -3.70
C ASN A 109 8.19 -6.48 -5.00
N SER A 110 9.38 -6.94 -5.40
CA SER A 110 9.98 -6.56 -6.68
C SER A 110 9.12 -6.91 -7.88
N ALA A 111 8.50 -8.10 -7.90
CA ALA A 111 7.64 -8.51 -9.00
C ALA A 111 6.42 -7.58 -9.10
N TYR A 112 5.81 -7.22 -7.97
CA TYR A 112 4.65 -6.35 -7.97
C TYR A 112 4.99 -4.92 -8.39
N SER A 113 5.99 -4.29 -7.77
CA SER A 113 6.37 -2.91 -8.11
C SER A 113 6.92 -2.79 -9.53
N HIS A 114 7.66 -3.80 -10.00
CA HIS A 114 8.17 -3.84 -11.37
C HIS A 114 7.04 -3.97 -12.40
N TYR A 115 6.06 -4.86 -12.16
CA TYR A 115 4.89 -4.97 -13.03
C TYR A 115 4.16 -3.63 -13.15
N MET A 116 3.86 -2.98 -12.02
CA MET A 116 3.17 -1.69 -12.04
C MET A 116 3.97 -0.61 -12.78
N LEU A 117 5.28 -0.54 -12.54
CA LEU A 117 6.15 0.42 -13.22
C LEU A 117 6.22 0.16 -14.72
N CYS A 118 6.35 -1.09 -15.15
CA CYS A 118 6.38 -1.46 -16.57
C CYS A 118 5.08 -1.09 -17.27
N GLU A 119 3.93 -1.42 -16.70
CA GLU A 119 2.63 -1.07 -17.28
C GLU A 119 2.40 0.44 -17.31
N ALA A 120 2.78 1.16 -16.24
CA ALA A 120 2.70 2.62 -16.21
C ALA A 120 3.62 3.27 -17.26
N GLN A 121 4.82 2.72 -17.49
CA GLN A 121 5.76 3.22 -18.50
C GLN A 121 5.35 2.88 -19.93
N ALA A 122 4.79 1.69 -20.16
CA ALA A 122 4.37 1.24 -21.49
C ALA A 122 3.02 1.82 -21.91
N GLY A 123 2.10 2.00 -20.95
CA GLY A 123 0.73 2.44 -21.17
C GLY A 123 0.55 3.96 -21.20
N ASP A 124 -0.71 4.39 -21.15
CA ASP A 124 -1.11 5.79 -21.03
C ASP A 124 -1.36 6.17 -19.56
N VAL A 125 -1.80 7.42 -19.32
CA VAL A 125 -2.14 7.91 -17.98
C VAL A 125 -3.19 7.03 -17.30
N LEU A 126 -4.19 6.54 -18.04
CA LEU A 126 -5.24 5.68 -17.50
C LEU A 126 -4.68 4.33 -17.05
N THR A 127 -3.84 3.69 -17.85
CA THR A 127 -3.16 2.43 -17.46
C THR A 127 -2.39 2.62 -16.16
N GLY A 128 -1.60 3.69 -16.05
CA GLY A 128 -0.86 3.99 -14.84
C GLY A 128 -1.77 4.21 -13.63
N LEU A 129 -2.83 5.01 -13.76
CA LEU A 129 -3.80 5.20 -12.68
C LEU A 129 -4.46 3.88 -12.23
N VAL A 130 -4.78 3.00 -13.18
CA VAL A 130 -5.35 1.67 -12.86
C VAL A 130 -4.34 0.79 -12.13
N THR A 131 -3.04 0.87 -12.45
CA THR A 131 -2.02 0.12 -11.70
C THR A 131 -1.92 0.54 -10.24
N LEU A 132 -2.08 1.83 -9.95
CA LEU A 132 -2.07 2.38 -8.58
C LEU A 132 -3.37 2.04 -7.83
N LEU A 133 -4.51 2.11 -8.51
CA LEU A 133 -5.84 1.96 -7.92
C LEU A 133 -6.02 0.69 -7.09
N ASN A 134 -5.47 -0.44 -7.54
CA ASN A 134 -5.64 -1.71 -6.84
C ASN A 134 -5.03 -1.69 -5.43
N CYS A 135 -3.88 -1.03 -5.24
CA CYS A 135 -3.24 -0.91 -3.93
C CYS A 135 -4.15 -0.13 -2.97
N SER A 136 -4.47 1.12 -3.30
CA SER A 136 -5.25 2.00 -2.43
C SER A 136 -6.64 1.43 -2.12
N TRP A 137 -7.32 0.86 -3.13
CA TRP A 137 -8.69 0.37 -2.95
C TRP A 137 -8.74 -0.93 -2.15
N SER A 138 -7.81 -1.86 -2.38
CA SER A 138 -7.77 -3.11 -1.62
C SER A 138 -7.42 -2.87 -0.14
N TYR A 139 -6.52 -1.93 0.17
CA TYR A 139 -6.21 -1.58 1.56
C TYR A 139 -7.39 -0.95 2.29
N ALA A 140 -8.09 -0.01 1.65
CA ALA A 140 -9.31 0.57 2.20
C ALA A 140 -10.38 -0.51 2.47
N TYR A 141 -10.55 -1.44 1.53
CA TYR A 141 -11.46 -2.58 1.71
C TYR A 141 -11.04 -3.49 2.87
N ILE A 142 -9.75 -3.81 3.01
CA ILE A 142 -9.26 -4.64 4.11
C ILE A 142 -9.50 -3.95 5.45
N ALA A 143 -9.11 -2.68 5.58
CA ALA A 143 -9.28 -1.93 6.82
C ALA A 143 -10.76 -1.85 7.22
N GLU A 144 -11.63 -1.41 6.31
CA GLU A 144 -13.07 -1.29 6.57
C GLU A 144 -13.69 -2.63 7.00
N GLN A 145 -13.43 -3.70 6.23
CA GLN A 145 -14.02 -5.01 6.51
C GLN A 145 -13.47 -5.67 7.77
N MET A 146 -12.18 -5.50 8.06
CA MET A 146 -11.58 -6.05 9.27
C MET A 146 -12.04 -5.29 10.51
N VAL A 147 -12.16 -3.96 10.46
CA VAL A 147 -12.70 -3.16 11.57
C VAL A 147 -14.17 -3.48 11.84
N GLU A 148 -14.97 -3.70 10.79
CA GLU A 148 -16.37 -4.13 10.94
C GLU A 148 -16.49 -5.48 11.66
N ARG A 149 -15.60 -6.44 11.33
CA ARG A 149 -15.61 -7.81 11.90
C ARG A 149 -14.90 -7.89 13.25
N TYR A 150 -13.87 -7.08 13.45
CA TYR A 150 -12.98 -7.06 14.62
C TYR A 150 -12.79 -5.62 15.12
N PRO A 151 -13.81 -4.98 15.73
CA PRO A 151 -13.69 -3.59 16.19
C PRO A 151 -12.55 -3.38 17.19
N SER A 152 -12.20 -4.43 17.96
CA SER A 152 -11.08 -4.41 18.90
C SER A 152 -9.71 -4.25 18.23
N ALA A 153 -9.59 -4.55 16.93
CA ALA A 153 -8.32 -4.41 16.19
C ALA A 153 -7.79 -2.97 16.27
N LEU A 154 -8.68 -1.97 16.28
CA LEU A 154 -8.31 -0.54 16.41
C LEU A 154 -7.65 -0.20 17.76
N HIS A 155 -7.84 -1.03 18.78
CA HIS A 155 -7.32 -0.80 20.13
C HIS A 155 -6.01 -1.56 20.40
N ASP A 156 -5.54 -2.37 19.45
CA ASP A 156 -4.26 -3.06 19.60
C ASP A 156 -3.09 -2.06 19.56
N GLU A 157 -2.22 -2.10 20.57
CA GLU A 157 -1.09 -1.18 20.71
C GLU A 157 -0.04 -1.33 19.59
N ASN A 158 0.07 -2.52 19.00
CA ASN A 158 1.07 -2.83 18.00
C ASN A 158 0.51 -2.72 16.58
N TYR A 159 -0.78 -2.99 16.34
CA TYR A 159 -1.38 -3.12 15.00
C TYR A 159 -2.56 -2.19 14.75
N GLY A 160 -3.16 -1.58 15.78
CA GLY A 160 -4.40 -0.82 15.61
C GLY A 160 -4.27 0.41 14.74
N ALA A 161 -3.10 1.06 14.76
CA ALA A 161 -2.81 2.20 13.88
C ALA A 161 -2.86 1.82 12.38
N TRP A 162 -2.52 0.57 12.02
CA TRP A 162 -2.59 0.10 10.63
C TRP A 162 -4.04 -0.02 10.14
N PHE A 163 -4.98 -0.39 11.01
CA PHE A 163 -6.40 -0.49 10.66
C PHE A 163 -7.13 0.86 10.66
N ALA A 164 -6.56 1.90 11.28
CA ALA A 164 -7.20 3.19 11.44
C ALA A 164 -7.15 4.08 10.19
N GLY A 165 -6.19 3.83 9.27
CA GLY A 165 -5.92 4.69 8.12
C GLY A 165 -5.17 5.96 8.53
#